data_AF-A0A535MZL5-F1
#
_entry.id   AF-A0A535MZL5-F1
#
_cell.length_a   1.000
_cell.length_b   1.000
_cell.length_c   1.000
_cell.angle_alpha   90.00
_cell.angle_beta   90.00
_cell.angle_gamma   90.00
#
_symmetry.space_group_name_H-M   'P 1'
#
loop_
_entity.id
_entity.type
_entity.pdbx_description
1 polymer ?
#
loop_
_entity_poly.entity_id
_entity_poly.type
_entity_poly.pdbx_seq_one_letter_code
_entity_poly.pdbx_strand_id
1 'polypeptide(L)'
;MPRAGSSLRHVERAVIVTVLLVSAAGTLTLGNAIEGRPAPISMAPEAMLPITGLLTASNHKLMRQEAAASPASVYVQYVPPPPPTPAPTPAPARAKAAPMPWSQPAGWVTIPVPIYRQAMVLDCETSALRMGLATFGHFYSDSGLFGYENPDTRAPVMGPNHTVVQWGDPYANFVGNVNGSDWTPTGYGIYYPPIVNIARSHGLPNTTGGEGYAPSTVYAALKAHHPVEAWVETNWMRPWVGVWTAWDGRRVRYSYVEHAVVLSGVSDTMVRVNDPLHGTQYWISKSTFETVWRDFNDMAVIFQ
;
A
#
# COMPACT_ATOMS: atom_id res chain seq x y z
N MET A 1 -19.66 -52.65 -39.94
CA MET A 1 -20.05 -51.46 -39.17
C MET A 1 -18.84 -50.56 -38.97
N PRO A 2 -18.77 -49.44 -39.69
CA PRO A 2 -18.12 -48.22 -39.19
C PRO A 2 -18.93 -46.92 -39.46
N ARG A 3 -18.66 -45.90 -38.64
CA ARG A 3 -18.64 -44.42 -38.83
C ARG A 3 -19.69 -43.66 -39.68
N ALA A 4 -20.27 -42.65 -39.00
CA ALA A 4 -20.28 -41.20 -39.29
C ALA A 4 -21.06 -40.60 -40.49
N GLY A 5 -21.68 -39.43 -40.24
CA GLY A 5 -22.22 -38.47 -41.21
C GLY A 5 -23.52 -37.82 -40.70
N SER A 6 -23.46 -36.74 -39.91
CA SER A 6 -23.54 -35.32 -40.32
C SER A 6 -24.81 -34.92 -41.10
N SER A 7 -25.55 -33.94 -40.60
CA SER A 7 -25.77 -32.66 -41.29
C SER A 7 -26.71 -31.74 -40.53
N LEU A 8 -26.29 -30.48 -40.46
CA LEU A 8 -26.95 -29.30 -39.94
C LEU A 8 -28.30 -29.02 -40.61
N ARG A 9 -29.24 -28.46 -39.85
CA ARG A 9 -30.17 -27.41 -40.35
C ARG A 9 -30.39 -26.38 -39.25
N HIS A 10 -29.90 -25.17 -39.49
CA HIS A 10 -30.37 -23.93 -38.88
C HIS A 10 -31.41 -23.32 -39.83
N VAL A 11 -32.59 -22.96 -39.32
CA VAL A 11 -33.41 -21.86 -39.87
C VAL A 11 -34.09 -21.13 -38.71
N GLU A 12 -34.20 -19.83 -38.87
CA GLU A 12 -34.24 -18.79 -37.85
C GLU A 12 -35.63 -18.47 -37.27
N ARG A 13 -35.56 -18.03 -36.00
CA ARG A 13 -36.27 -16.96 -35.28
C ARG A 13 -37.53 -16.33 -35.89
N ALA A 14 -38.58 -16.31 -35.07
CA ALA A 14 -39.48 -15.15 -34.93
C ALA A 14 -39.73 -14.90 -33.43
N VAL A 15 -39.15 -13.83 -32.89
CA VAL A 15 -39.55 -13.28 -31.58
C VAL A 15 -39.94 -11.83 -31.82
N ILE A 16 -41.20 -11.56 -31.50
CA ILE A 16 -41.88 -10.28 -31.60
C ILE A 16 -41.30 -9.35 -30.54
N VAL A 17 -40.72 -8.22 -30.97
CA VAL A 17 -40.32 -7.12 -30.10
C VAL A 17 -41.42 -6.07 -30.14
N THR A 18 -42.17 -5.95 -29.05
CA THR A 18 -43.14 -4.87 -28.86
C THR A 18 -42.40 -3.62 -28.40
N VAL A 19 -42.44 -2.59 -29.25
CA VAL A 19 -42.01 -1.23 -28.95
C VAL A 19 -43.13 -0.53 -28.17
N LEU A 20 -42.80 0.03 -27.00
CA LEU A 20 -43.66 0.98 -26.30
C LEU A 20 -42.97 2.33 -26.26
N LEU A 21 -43.41 3.21 -27.18
CA LEU A 21 -43.20 4.64 -27.12
C LEU A 21 -44.04 5.22 -25.98
N VAL A 22 -43.42 5.97 -25.07
CA VAL A 22 -44.11 7.06 -24.37
C VAL A 22 -43.26 8.32 -24.53
N SER A 23 -43.77 9.20 -25.36
CA SER A 23 -43.32 10.58 -25.56
C SER A 23 -44.05 11.51 -24.59
N ALA A 24 -43.30 12.37 -23.90
CA ALA A 24 -43.82 13.63 -23.38
C ALA A 24 -42.78 14.72 -23.67
N ALA A 25 -43.15 15.60 -24.59
CA ALA A 25 -42.42 16.81 -24.94
C ALA A 25 -42.80 17.96 -23.99
N GLY A 26 -41.82 18.80 -23.68
CA GLY A 26 -42.00 20.10 -23.06
C GLY A 26 -40.75 20.94 -23.28
N THR A 27 -40.83 21.91 -24.19
CA THR A 27 -39.74 22.76 -24.69
C THR A 27 -39.94 24.22 -24.25
N LEU A 28 -38.85 25.00 -24.35
CA LEU A 28 -38.69 26.48 -24.35
C LEU A 28 -38.46 27.13 -22.96
N THR A 29 -37.48 28.03 -22.73
CA THR A 29 -36.61 28.82 -23.63
C THR A 29 -35.39 29.42 -22.90
N LEU A 30 -34.42 29.86 -23.72
CA LEU A 30 -33.10 30.44 -23.46
C LEU A 30 -33.05 31.73 -22.62
N GLY A 31 -31.87 31.98 -22.02
CA GLY A 31 -31.35 33.32 -21.70
C GLY A 31 -29.87 33.28 -21.30
N ASN A 32 -28.99 33.84 -22.14
CA ASN A 32 -27.53 33.94 -21.93
C ASN A 32 -27.13 35.08 -20.96
N ALA A 33 -25.89 34.97 -20.45
CA ALA A 33 -24.85 36.02 -20.42
C ALA A 33 -24.33 36.51 -19.03
N ILE A 34 -23.07 36.08 -18.75
CA ILE A 34 -21.86 36.81 -18.25
C ILE A 34 -21.82 37.64 -16.95
N GLU A 35 -20.64 37.50 -16.32
CA GLU A 35 -19.83 38.44 -15.51
C GLU A 35 -19.82 38.35 -13.96
N GLY A 36 -18.59 38.28 -13.42
CA GLY A 36 -18.27 38.76 -12.06
C GLY A 36 -17.36 37.88 -11.19
N ARG A 37 -16.03 37.89 -11.44
CA ARG A 37 -15.04 37.70 -10.34
C ARG A 37 -15.00 38.99 -9.51
N PRO A 38 -14.61 38.92 -8.23
CA PRO A 38 -13.24 39.36 -7.91
C PRO A 38 -12.55 38.55 -6.79
N ALA A 39 -11.23 38.72 -6.71
CA ALA A 39 -10.35 38.46 -5.57
C ALA A 39 -9.83 39.82 -5.03
N PRO A 40 -8.83 39.89 -4.14
CA PRO A 40 -8.77 39.49 -2.72
C PRO A 40 -8.48 40.73 -1.82
N ILE A 41 -8.64 40.65 -0.48
CA ILE A 41 -8.11 41.68 0.45
C ILE A 41 -7.52 41.04 1.72
N SER A 42 -6.28 41.43 2.00
CA SER A 42 -5.51 41.27 3.24
C SER A 42 -5.87 42.37 4.24
N MET A 43 -5.82 42.10 5.55
CA MET A 43 -5.16 42.92 6.59
C MET A 43 -5.53 42.45 8.01
N ALA A 44 -4.52 42.33 8.89
CA ALA A 44 -4.67 42.30 10.35
C ALA A 44 -5.00 43.72 10.89
N PRO A 45 -5.48 43.88 12.14
CA PRO A 45 -4.55 44.10 13.26
C PRO A 45 -4.98 43.56 14.64
N GLU A 46 -4.09 43.76 15.60
CA GLU A 46 -4.09 43.47 17.05
C GLU A 46 -5.34 43.95 17.84
N ALA A 47 -5.64 43.28 18.97
CA ALA A 47 -5.45 43.82 20.34
C ALA A 47 -6.39 43.21 21.40
N MET A 48 -5.80 43.00 22.59
CA MET A 48 -6.37 43.09 23.95
C MET A 48 -7.21 41.93 24.56
N LEU A 49 -6.59 41.36 25.61
CA LEU A 49 -7.13 40.69 26.82
C LEU A 49 -8.14 41.61 27.57
N PRO A 50 -8.75 41.28 28.75
CA PRO A 50 -8.53 40.15 29.68
C PRO A 50 -9.80 39.57 30.38
N ILE A 51 -9.59 38.72 31.41
CA ILE A 51 -10.23 38.73 32.75
C ILE A 51 -10.90 37.40 33.21
N THR A 52 -10.32 36.86 34.31
CA THR A 52 -10.89 36.02 35.41
C THR A 52 -11.41 34.60 35.13
N GLY A 53 -11.35 33.64 36.05
CA GLY A 53 -11.10 33.63 37.50
C GLY A 53 -10.69 32.21 37.96
N LEU A 54 -9.90 32.07 39.02
CA LEU A 54 -10.26 32.02 40.45
C LEU A 54 -10.55 30.58 40.93
N LEU A 55 -9.60 29.97 41.65
CA LEU A 55 -9.84 28.88 42.60
C LEU A 55 -8.95 29.07 43.85
N THR A 56 -9.59 29.61 44.89
CA THR A 56 -9.52 29.31 46.33
C THR A 56 -8.22 28.82 47.01
N ALA A 57 -7.80 29.59 48.02
CA ALA A 57 -6.92 29.24 49.16
C ALA A 57 -7.59 28.18 50.10
N SER A 58 -6.94 27.46 51.02
CA SER A 58 -5.92 27.86 52.01
C SER A 58 -5.22 26.64 52.63
N ASN A 59 -3.96 26.77 53.07
CA ASN A 59 -3.63 26.83 54.51
C ASN A 59 -2.11 26.97 54.77
N HIS A 60 -1.81 27.93 55.64
CA HIS A 60 -0.48 28.37 56.06
C HIS A 60 0.20 27.40 57.04
N LYS A 61 1.53 27.30 56.95
CA LYS A 61 2.39 27.14 58.13
C LYS A 61 3.63 28.02 57.97
N LEU A 62 3.76 28.99 58.88
CA LEU A 62 4.85 29.96 58.94
C LEU A 62 6.17 29.28 59.35
N MET A 63 7.26 29.64 58.68
CA MET A 63 8.58 29.68 59.30
C MET A 63 9.27 31.00 58.98
N ARG A 64 9.91 31.52 60.02
CA ARG A 64 10.41 32.87 60.24
C ARG A 64 11.68 33.11 59.43
N GLN A 65 11.80 34.29 58.82
CA GLN A 65 13.05 34.78 58.22
C GLN A 65 14.10 35.02 59.31
N GLU A 66 15.30 34.49 59.09
CA GLU A 66 16.49 34.81 59.86
C GLU A 66 17.60 35.22 58.89
N ALA A 67 18.28 36.31 59.24
CA ALA A 67 19.21 37.05 58.39
C ALA A 67 20.53 36.32 58.15
N ALA A 68 21.16 36.63 57.02
CA ALA A 68 22.38 36.01 56.53
C ALA A 68 23.59 36.24 57.45
N ALA A 69 24.31 35.16 57.76
CA ALA A 69 25.65 35.18 58.33
C ALA A 69 26.67 34.77 57.25
N SER A 70 27.68 35.62 57.02
CA SER A 70 28.79 35.36 56.10
C SER A 70 29.72 34.27 56.63
N PRO A 71 30.08 33.25 55.83
CA PRO A 71 31.14 32.32 56.20
C PRO A 71 32.53 32.81 55.76
N ALA A 72 33.48 32.59 56.67
CA ALA A 72 34.89 32.87 56.57
C ALA A 72 35.57 32.15 55.38
N SER A 73 36.56 32.83 54.79
CA SER A 73 37.38 32.33 53.69
C SER A 73 38.31 31.20 54.14
N VAL A 74 38.03 29.98 53.68
CA VAL A 74 38.98 28.86 53.68
C VAL A 74 39.87 29.02 52.45
N TYR A 75 41.17 29.23 52.63
CA TYR A 75 42.13 29.19 51.53
C TYR A 75 42.30 27.74 51.07
N VAL A 76 41.55 27.35 50.05
CA VAL A 76 41.78 26.11 49.31
C VAL A 76 42.94 26.37 48.36
N GLN A 77 44.01 25.59 48.50
CA GLN A 77 45.15 25.60 47.61
C GLN A 77 44.66 25.21 46.19
N TYR A 78 44.78 26.13 45.24
CA TYR A 78 44.37 25.91 43.85
C TYR A 78 45.28 24.85 43.20
N VAL A 79 44.72 23.68 42.92
CA VAL A 79 45.32 22.71 42.00
C VAL A 79 44.70 22.99 40.63
N PRO A 80 45.49 23.43 39.63
CA PRO A 80 44.95 23.63 38.30
C PRO A 80 44.38 22.30 37.78
N PRO A 81 43.19 22.31 37.17
CA PRO A 81 42.64 21.11 36.54
C PRO A 81 43.63 20.62 35.46
N PRO A 82 43.73 19.30 35.25
CA PRO A 82 44.52 18.77 34.15
C PRO A 82 44.03 19.38 32.82
N PRO A 83 44.93 19.61 31.85
CA PRO A 83 44.54 20.15 30.57
C PRO A 83 43.44 19.29 29.93
N PRO A 84 42.48 19.90 29.21
CA PRO A 84 41.41 19.15 28.57
C PRO A 84 42.00 18.11 27.64
N THR A 85 41.53 16.87 27.78
CA THR A 85 41.86 15.79 26.84
C THR A 85 41.46 16.26 25.43
N PRO A 86 42.34 16.16 24.42
CA PRO A 86 41.97 16.52 23.06
C PRO A 86 40.72 15.76 22.65
N ALA A 87 39.75 16.47 22.08
CA ALA A 87 38.51 15.87 21.61
C ALA A 87 38.84 14.70 20.68
N PRO A 88 38.14 13.55 20.79
CA PRO A 88 38.32 12.47 19.84
C PRO A 88 38.09 13.01 18.44
N THR A 89 39.03 12.72 17.52
CA THR A 89 38.87 13.00 16.10
C THR A 89 37.48 12.50 15.68
N PRO A 90 36.65 13.31 15.00
CA PRO A 90 35.37 12.85 14.52
C PRO A 90 35.59 11.56 13.75
N ALA A 91 34.95 10.47 14.18
CA ALA A 91 34.88 9.28 13.36
C ALA A 91 34.37 9.72 11.99
N PRO A 92 34.99 9.27 10.87
CA PRO A 92 34.53 9.67 9.55
C PRO A 92 33.03 9.39 9.51
N ALA A 93 32.25 10.44 9.22
CA ALA A 93 30.81 10.29 9.07
C ALA A 93 30.59 9.11 8.12
N ARG A 94 29.94 8.05 8.59
CA ARG A 94 29.57 6.93 7.73
C ARG A 94 28.75 7.56 6.62
N ALA A 95 29.32 7.63 5.43
CA ALA A 95 28.62 8.15 4.27
C ALA A 95 27.28 7.41 4.22
N LYS A 96 26.17 8.16 4.19
CA LYS A 96 24.91 7.56 3.72
C LYS A 96 25.27 6.92 2.39
N ALA A 97 25.08 5.60 2.28
CA ALA A 97 25.31 4.91 1.03
C ALA A 97 24.58 5.70 -0.05
N ALA A 98 25.34 6.23 -1.01
CA ALA A 98 24.73 6.78 -2.21
C ALA A 98 23.83 5.67 -2.79
N PRO A 99 22.61 5.99 -3.26
CA PRO A 99 21.82 5.00 -3.98
C PRO A 99 22.74 4.39 -5.04
N MET A 100 22.95 3.06 -4.97
CA MET A 100 23.76 2.40 -5.97
C MET A 100 23.18 2.78 -7.34
N PRO A 101 23.98 3.29 -8.28
CA PRO A 101 23.48 3.53 -9.62
C PRO A 101 23.11 2.15 -10.18
N TRP A 102 21.81 1.85 -10.18
CA TRP A 102 21.28 0.62 -10.74
C TRP A 102 21.56 0.64 -12.25
N SER A 103 22.68 0.05 -12.66
CA SER A 103 22.94 -0.21 -14.07
C SER A 103 21.95 -1.28 -14.54
N GLN A 104 21.34 -1.04 -15.70
CA GLN A 104 20.44 -2.04 -16.30
C GLN A 104 21.24 -3.33 -16.56
N PRO A 105 20.75 -4.51 -16.15
CA PRO A 105 21.44 -5.77 -16.38
C PRO A 105 21.50 -6.08 -17.89
N ALA A 106 22.51 -6.80 -18.36
CA ALA A 106 22.56 -7.25 -19.77
C ALA A 106 21.43 -8.28 -20.07
N GLY A 107 20.97 -8.35 -21.32
CA GLY A 107 20.01 -9.39 -21.76
C GLY A 107 18.61 -9.28 -21.13
N TRP A 108 18.16 -8.07 -20.81
CA TRP A 108 16.91 -7.81 -20.09
C TRP A 108 15.68 -7.72 -21.02
N VAL A 109 14.54 -8.15 -20.51
CA VAL A 109 13.20 -7.88 -21.06
C VAL A 109 12.46 -6.98 -20.08
N THR A 110 11.81 -5.94 -20.59
CA THR A 110 10.83 -5.18 -19.80
C THR A 110 9.55 -4.95 -20.54
N ILE A 111 8.53 -4.68 -19.74
CA ILE A 111 7.19 -4.32 -20.13
C ILE A 111 7.00 -2.85 -19.72
N PRO A 112 6.45 -1.98 -20.58
CA PRO A 112 6.20 -0.58 -20.27
C PRO A 112 4.97 -0.42 -19.35
N VAL A 113 5.02 -1.05 -18.17
CA VAL A 113 3.96 -0.98 -17.15
C VAL A 113 3.94 0.44 -16.57
N PRO A 114 2.81 1.18 -16.63
CA PRO A 114 2.66 2.46 -15.95
C PRO A 114 2.91 2.31 -14.45
N ILE A 115 3.55 3.30 -13.81
CA ILE A 115 3.80 3.27 -12.37
C ILE A 115 2.75 4.15 -11.69
N TYR A 116 1.97 3.55 -10.79
CA TYR A 116 1.02 4.27 -9.95
C TYR A 116 1.45 4.13 -8.49
N ARG A 117 1.49 5.26 -7.78
CA ARG A 117 1.55 5.25 -6.32
C ARG A 117 0.16 4.94 -5.78
N GLN A 118 0.11 4.11 -4.76
CA GLN A 118 -1.14 3.74 -4.09
C GLN A 118 -1.89 4.95 -3.53
N ALA A 119 -3.21 4.90 -3.62
CA ALA A 119 -4.08 6.03 -3.30
C ALA A 119 -4.55 6.03 -1.84
N MET A 120 -4.58 4.86 -1.22
CA MET A 120 -4.98 4.62 0.17
C MET A 120 -3.79 4.03 0.95
N VAL A 121 -3.97 3.70 2.24
CA VAL A 121 -2.86 3.27 3.10
C VAL A 121 -2.44 1.83 2.84
N LEU A 122 -3.42 0.96 2.54
CA LEU A 122 -3.25 -0.49 2.40
C LEU A 122 -3.83 -1.02 1.09
N ASP A 123 -3.75 -0.27 -0.01
CA ASP A 123 -4.29 -0.64 -1.33
C ASP A 123 -3.20 -1.04 -2.34
N CYS A 124 -2.06 -1.57 -1.87
CA CYS A 124 -0.93 -1.91 -2.74
C CYS A 124 -1.29 -2.94 -3.82
N GLU A 125 -2.14 -3.92 -3.49
CA GLU A 125 -2.69 -4.93 -4.40
C GLU A 125 -3.63 -4.29 -5.42
N THR A 126 -4.51 -3.39 -4.98
CA THR A 126 -5.40 -2.65 -5.87
C THR A 126 -4.61 -1.79 -6.87
N SER A 127 -3.54 -1.13 -6.41
CA SER A 127 -2.67 -0.34 -7.28
C SER A 127 -1.86 -1.23 -8.23
N ALA A 128 -1.43 -2.41 -7.77
CA ALA A 128 -0.76 -3.40 -8.61
C ALA A 128 -1.70 -3.93 -9.71
N LEU A 129 -2.93 -4.28 -9.36
CA LEU A 129 -4.01 -4.60 -10.29
C LEU A 129 -4.25 -3.48 -11.31
N ARG A 130 -4.29 -2.22 -10.86
CA ARG A 130 -4.42 -1.06 -11.75
C ARG A 130 -3.26 -0.98 -12.75
N MET A 131 -2.02 -1.18 -12.30
CA MET A 131 -0.84 -1.20 -13.17
C MET A 131 -0.92 -2.35 -14.19
N GLY A 132 -1.35 -3.53 -13.74
CA GLY A 132 -1.60 -4.70 -14.59
C GLY A 132 -2.61 -4.39 -15.71
N LEU A 133 -3.81 -3.91 -15.35
CA LEU A 133 -4.87 -3.54 -16.29
C LEU A 133 -4.42 -2.44 -17.27
N ALA A 134 -3.75 -1.39 -16.77
CA ALA A 134 -3.30 -0.26 -17.58
C ALA A 134 -2.24 -0.65 -18.62
N THR A 135 -1.47 -1.71 -18.36
CA THR A 135 -0.51 -2.27 -19.34
C THR A 135 -1.20 -2.69 -20.64
N PHE A 136 -2.46 -3.10 -20.56
CA PHE A 136 -3.27 -3.54 -21.69
C PHE A 136 -4.30 -2.48 -22.13
N GLY A 137 -4.15 -1.24 -21.68
CA GLY A 137 -5.02 -0.13 -22.08
C GLY A 137 -6.36 -0.05 -21.34
N HIS A 138 -6.52 -0.79 -20.23
CA HIS A 138 -7.69 -0.70 -19.37
C HIS A 138 -7.40 0.21 -18.16
N PHE A 139 -7.98 1.40 -18.16
CA PHE A 139 -7.67 2.44 -17.17
C PHE A 139 -8.77 2.58 -16.13
N TYR A 140 -8.40 2.41 -14.86
CA TYR A 140 -9.27 2.58 -13.70
C TYR A 140 -8.56 3.37 -12.60
N SER A 141 -9.31 3.85 -11.61
CA SER A 141 -8.76 4.37 -10.35
C SER A 141 -8.69 3.28 -9.29
N ASP A 142 -7.77 3.42 -8.34
CA ASP A 142 -7.63 2.52 -7.18
C ASP A 142 -8.96 2.44 -6.43
N SER A 143 -9.60 3.59 -6.15
CA SER A 143 -10.93 3.62 -5.52
C SER A 143 -12.03 2.89 -6.31
N GLY A 144 -11.94 2.89 -7.64
CA GLY A 144 -12.90 2.23 -8.51
C GLY A 144 -12.73 0.70 -8.49
N LEU A 145 -11.48 0.24 -8.47
CA LEU A 145 -11.14 -1.18 -8.38
C LEU A 145 -11.39 -1.74 -6.98
N PHE A 146 -10.99 -1.00 -5.94
CA PHE A 146 -11.20 -1.36 -4.54
C PHE A 146 -12.69 -1.57 -4.21
N GLY A 147 -13.59 -0.86 -4.89
CA GLY A 147 -15.04 -1.05 -4.76
C GLY A 147 -15.53 -2.47 -5.05
N TYR A 148 -14.74 -3.30 -5.74
CA TYR A 148 -15.03 -4.70 -6.03
C TYR A 148 -14.39 -5.70 -5.05
N GLU A 149 -13.58 -5.23 -4.10
CA GLU A 149 -12.83 -6.07 -3.17
C GLU A 149 -13.63 -6.44 -1.91
N ASN A 150 -14.82 -5.85 -1.72
CA ASN A 150 -15.82 -6.22 -0.70
C ASN A 150 -15.28 -6.35 0.74
N PRO A 151 -14.71 -5.29 1.33
CA PRO A 151 -13.94 -5.37 2.57
C PRO A 151 -14.71 -5.99 3.76
N ASP A 152 -14.10 -6.96 4.44
CA ASP A 152 -14.53 -7.47 5.74
C ASP A 152 -14.01 -6.58 6.86
N THR A 153 -14.88 -5.72 7.39
CA THR A 153 -14.51 -4.74 8.42
C THR A 153 -14.61 -5.27 9.85
N ARG A 154 -14.81 -6.58 10.06
CA ARG A 154 -14.78 -7.16 11.41
C ARG A 154 -13.38 -6.98 12.02
N ALA A 155 -13.31 -6.63 13.29
CA ALA A 155 -12.03 -6.48 13.99
C ALA A 155 -11.36 -7.86 14.20
N PRO A 156 -10.02 -7.92 14.23
CA PRO A 156 -9.31 -9.16 14.52
C PRO A 156 -9.48 -9.57 15.98
N VAL A 157 -9.47 -10.88 16.23
CA VAL A 157 -9.25 -11.45 17.56
C VAL A 157 -7.75 -11.52 17.79
N MET A 158 -7.27 -10.70 18.72
CA MET A 158 -5.85 -10.65 19.08
C MET A 158 -5.49 -11.72 20.11
N GLY A 159 -4.34 -12.34 19.91
CA GLY A 159 -3.66 -13.24 20.84
C GLY A 159 -2.53 -12.56 21.61
N PRO A 160 -1.80 -13.32 22.44
CA PRO A 160 -0.63 -12.82 23.14
C PRO A 160 0.47 -12.41 22.16
N ASN A 161 1.42 -11.59 22.62
CA ASN A 161 2.60 -11.17 21.85
C ASN A 161 2.26 -10.52 20.50
N HIS A 162 1.18 -9.74 20.44
CA HIS A 162 0.77 -9.04 19.23
C HIS A 162 0.52 -9.98 18.04
N THR A 163 -0.12 -11.13 18.28
CA THR A 163 -0.48 -12.10 17.23
C THR A 163 -1.96 -11.96 16.86
N VAL A 164 -2.31 -12.18 15.60
CA VAL A 164 -3.70 -12.32 15.16
C VAL A 164 -4.07 -13.79 15.25
N VAL A 165 -5.12 -14.11 16.00
CA VAL A 165 -5.61 -15.50 16.16
C VAL A 165 -6.71 -15.79 15.14
N GLN A 166 -7.57 -14.80 14.89
CA GLN A 166 -8.68 -14.92 13.94
C GLN A 166 -9.04 -13.56 13.33
N TRP A 167 -9.30 -13.54 12.02
CA TRP A 167 -9.74 -12.34 11.30
C TRP A 167 -10.45 -12.70 9.98
N GLY A 168 -10.56 -11.76 9.04
CA GLY A 168 -11.11 -11.99 7.71
C GLY A 168 -10.26 -12.95 6.87
N ASP A 169 -10.81 -13.39 5.73
CA ASP A 169 -10.09 -14.22 4.76
C ASP A 169 -9.66 -13.38 3.54
N PRO A 170 -8.36 -13.06 3.39
CA PRO A 170 -7.88 -12.26 2.26
C PRO A 170 -8.05 -12.97 0.91
N TYR A 171 -8.28 -14.28 0.90
CA TYR A 171 -8.57 -15.04 -0.31
C TYR A 171 -10.03 -14.88 -0.77
N ALA A 172 -10.91 -14.34 0.07
CA ALA A 172 -12.31 -14.09 -0.26
C ALA A 172 -12.57 -12.60 -0.53
N ASN A 173 -11.96 -11.71 0.27
CA ASN A 173 -12.15 -10.27 0.18
C ASN A 173 -11.03 -9.48 0.85
N PHE A 174 -11.04 -8.16 0.70
CA PHE A 174 -10.13 -7.29 1.46
C PHE A 174 -10.41 -7.40 2.96
N VAL A 175 -9.36 -7.48 3.78
CA VAL A 175 -9.51 -7.63 5.23
C VAL A 175 -9.26 -6.31 5.95
N GLY A 176 -10.29 -5.82 6.64
CA GLY A 176 -10.26 -4.61 7.48
C GLY A 176 -10.44 -3.30 6.71
N ASN A 177 -9.95 -2.21 7.28
CA ASN A 177 -10.04 -0.86 6.74
C ASN A 177 -8.82 -0.53 5.87
N VAL A 178 -9.02 -0.24 4.58
CA VAL A 178 -7.96 0.15 3.64
C VAL A 178 -7.18 1.41 4.02
N ASN A 179 -7.78 2.27 4.87
CA ASN A 179 -7.11 3.44 5.45
C ASN A 179 -6.60 3.19 6.88
N GLY A 180 -6.57 1.94 7.31
CA GLY A 180 -6.13 1.51 8.63
C GLY A 180 -4.62 1.29 8.69
N SER A 181 -4.22 0.35 9.54
CA SER A 181 -2.85 -0.10 9.71
C SER A 181 -2.82 -1.62 9.81
N ASP A 182 -1.84 -2.20 9.15
CA ASP A 182 -1.34 -3.55 9.31
C ASP A 182 -0.73 -3.76 10.70
N TRP A 183 0.23 -2.91 11.10
CA TRP A 183 0.91 -2.99 12.40
C TRP A 183 -0.01 -2.76 13.60
N THR A 184 -1.00 -1.86 13.50
CA THR A 184 -2.09 -1.76 14.48
C THR A 184 -3.33 -2.35 13.83
N PRO A 185 -3.57 -3.67 13.95
CA PRO A 185 -4.32 -4.46 12.98
C PRO A 185 -5.78 -4.02 12.90
N THR A 186 -5.99 -3.06 12.01
CA THR A 186 -7.26 -2.40 11.71
C THR A 186 -7.56 -2.50 10.22
N GLY A 187 -6.53 -2.75 9.40
CA GLY A 187 -6.60 -3.20 8.02
C GLY A 187 -5.45 -4.18 7.74
N TYR A 188 -5.59 -4.97 6.69
CA TYR A 188 -4.56 -5.92 6.28
C TYR A 188 -4.29 -5.79 4.79
N GLY A 189 -5.15 -6.38 3.97
CA GLY A 189 -4.88 -6.57 2.54
C GLY A 189 -5.82 -7.60 1.94
N ILE A 190 -5.51 -8.00 0.72
CA ILE A 190 -6.26 -8.95 -0.09
C ILE A 190 -5.31 -9.83 -0.89
N TYR A 191 -5.68 -11.08 -1.15
CA TYR A 191 -4.83 -12.01 -1.88
C TYR A 191 -5.31 -12.26 -3.31
N TYR A 192 -4.58 -13.12 -4.02
CA TYR A 192 -4.76 -13.29 -5.46
C TYR A 192 -6.19 -13.58 -5.97
N PRO A 193 -7.09 -14.35 -5.30
CA PRO A 193 -8.31 -14.80 -5.99
C PRO A 193 -9.27 -13.66 -6.35
N PRO A 194 -9.60 -12.70 -5.45
CA PRO A 194 -10.39 -11.53 -5.83
C PRO A 194 -9.70 -10.68 -6.89
N ILE A 195 -8.39 -10.48 -6.80
CA ILE A 195 -7.60 -9.73 -7.79
C ILE A 195 -7.72 -10.34 -9.19
N VAL A 196 -7.59 -11.67 -9.31
CA VAL A 196 -7.80 -12.40 -10.58
C VAL A 196 -9.21 -12.19 -11.11
N ASN A 197 -10.22 -12.27 -10.25
CA ASN A 197 -11.63 -12.11 -10.65
C ASN A 197 -11.91 -10.68 -11.14
N ILE A 198 -11.35 -9.66 -10.49
CA ILE A 198 -11.47 -8.28 -10.91
C ILE A 198 -10.74 -8.09 -12.25
N ALA A 199 -9.49 -8.54 -12.38
CA ALA A 199 -8.75 -8.45 -13.65
C ALA A 199 -9.52 -9.08 -14.83
N ARG A 200 -10.07 -10.29 -14.64
CA ARG A 200 -10.86 -11.01 -15.65
C ARG A 200 -12.12 -10.25 -16.08
N SER A 201 -12.83 -9.68 -15.12
CA SER A 201 -14.05 -8.90 -15.40
C SER A 201 -13.76 -7.51 -15.97
N HIS A 202 -12.52 -7.01 -15.85
CA HIS A 202 -12.15 -5.64 -16.21
C HIS A 202 -11.26 -5.52 -17.46
N GLY A 203 -11.16 -6.59 -18.25
CA GLY A 203 -10.54 -6.56 -19.58
C GLY A 203 -9.51 -7.65 -19.84
N LEU A 204 -9.10 -8.42 -18.82
CA LEU A 204 -8.04 -9.43 -18.92
C LEU A 204 -8.56 -10.84 -18.61
N PRO A 205 -9.45 -11.40 -19.45
CA PRO A 205 -10.15 -12.66 -19.16
C PRO A 205 -9.21 -13.88 -19.03
N ASN A 206 -7.98 -13.79 -19.55
CA ASN A 206 -7.00 -14.87 -19.47
C ASN A 206 -6.07 -14.75 -18.26
N THR A 207 -6.23 -13.72 -17.43
CA THR A 207 -5.44 -13.54 -16.19
C THR A 207 -5.51 -14.81 -15.34
N THR A 208 -4.38 -15.22 -14.81
CA THR A 208 -4.25 -16.39 -13.92
C THR A 208 -3.57 -15.97 -12.64
N GLY A 209 -3.93 -16.59 -11.51
CA GLY A 209 -3.25 -16.37 -10.25
C GLY A 209 -3.30 -17.61 -9.38
N GLY A 210 -2.45 -17.64 -8.37
CA GLY A 210 -2.25 -18.81 -7.53
C GLY A 210 -1.10 -18.64 -6.56
N GLU A 211 -0.90 -19.68 -5.77
CA GLU A 211 0.25 -19.89 -4.90
C GLU A 211 1.09 -21.07 -5.41
N GLY A 212 2.32 -21.20 -4.94
CA GLY A 212 3.23 -22.29 -5.27
C GLY A 212 3.83 -22.20 -6.67
N TYR A 213 3.86 -21.01 -7.26
CA TYR A 213 4.48 -20.81 -8.56
C TYR A 213 5.99 -21.08 -8.48
N ALA A 214 6.51 -21.87 -9.42
CA ALA A 214 7.95 -21.93 -9.61
C ALA A 214 8.46 -20.57 -10.15
N PRO A 215 9.63 -20.06 -9.69
CA PRO A 215 10.19 -18.81 -10.20
C PRO A 215 10.33 -18.77 -11.73
N SER A 216 10.63 -19.91 -12.35
CA SER A 216 10.70 -20.04 -13.80
C SER A 216 9.40 -19.70 -14.53
N THR A 217 8.24 -19.93 -13.89
CA THR A 217 6.92 -19.59 -14.45
C THR A 217 6.74 -18.07 -14.49
N VAL A 218 7.07 -17.38 -13.40
CA VAL A 218 7.04 -15.91 -13.31
C VAL A 218 8.00 -15.30 -14.35
N TYR A 219 9.22 -15.81 -14.46
CA TYR A 219 10.19 -15.29 -15.42
C TYR A 219 9.80 -15.56 -16.87
N ALA A 220 9.15 -16.69 -17.16
CA ALA A 220 8.62 -16.99 -18.49
C ALA A 220 7.48 -16.03 -18.86
N ALA A 221 6.57 -15.73 -17.92
CA ALA A 221 5.52 -14.74 -18.12
C ALA A 221 6.10 -13.35 -18.45
N LEU A 222 7.10 -12.89 -17.70
CA LEU A 222 7.76 -11.62 -17.96
C LEU A 222 8.46 -11.57 -19.33
N LYS A 223 9.10 -12.68 -19.75
CA LYS A 223 9.69 -12.80 -21.10
C LYS A 223 8.63 -12.82 -22.20
N ALA A 224 7.43 -13.28 -21.91
CA ALA A 224 6.27 -13.25 -22.80
C ALA A 224 5.51 -11.92 -22.76
N HIS A 225 6.07 -10.88 -22.10
CA HIS A 225 5.45 -9.56 -21.93
C HIS A 225 4.16 -9.54 -21.08
N HIS A 226 3.99 -10.51 -20.19
CA HIS A 226 2.90 -10.51 -19.21
C HIS A 226 3.43 -9.99 -17.85
N PRO A 227 2.95 -8.83 -17.35
CA PRO A 227 3.37 -8.33 -16.05
C PRO A 227 2.80 -9.22 -14.94
N VAL A 228 3.50 -9.26 -13.82
CA VAL A 228 3.16 -10.16 -12.70
C VAL A 228 3.02 -9.37 -11.42
N GLU A 229 1.85 -9.41 -10.79
CA GLU A 229 1.71 -8.96 -9.40
C GLU A 229 2.16 -10.06 -8.44
N ALA A 230 2.92 -9.69 -7.41
CA ALA A 230 3.48 -10.62 -6.43
C ALA A 230 3.39 -10.04 -5.01
N TRP A 231 3.06 -10.91 -4.06
CA TRP A 231 3.01 -10.60 -2.62
C TRP A 231 4.38 -10.82 -1.98
N VAL A 232 4.89 -9.80 -1.31
CA VAL A 232 6.23 -9.71 -0.73
C VAL A 232 6.16 -8.97 0.60
N GLU A 233 7.31 -8.78 1.24
CA GLU A 233 7.43 -7.96 2.45
C GLU A 233 7.96 -6.57 2.06
N THR A 234 7.44 -5.54 2.72
CA THR A 234 7.89 -4.16 2.55
C THR A 234 9.41 -4.06 2.71
N ASN A 235 10.07 -3.28 1.85
CA ASN A 235 11.54 -3.10 1.83
C ASN A 235 12.37 -4.39 1.67
N TRP A 236 11.78 -5.49 1.19
CA TRP A 236 12.47 -6.77 0.97
C TRP A 236 13.08 -7.38 2.24
N MET A 237 12.51 -7.07 3.40
CA MET A 237 12.94 -7.67 4.66
C MET A 237 12.29 -9.05 4.87
N ARG A 238 12.66 -9.73 5.96
CA ARG A 238 12.07 -11.01 6.37
C ARG A 238 11.65 -10.96 7.84
N PRO A 239 10.45 -10.44 8.12
CA PRO A 239 9.93 -10.37 9.47
C PRO A 239 9.46 -11.76 9.93
N TRP A 240 8.90 -11.81 11.14
CA TRP A 240 8.14 -13.00 11.55
C TRP A 240 6.83 -13.08 10.78
N VAL A 241 6.51 -14.29 10.31
CA VAL A 241 5.28 -14.61 9.61
C VAL A 241 4.39 -15.45 10.52
N GLY A 242 3.13 -15.03 10.66
CA GLY A 242 2.13 -15.69 11.49
C GLY A 242 1.13 -16.51 10.69
N VAL A 243 0.20 -17.12 11.42
CA VAL A 243 -1.00 -17.73 10.84
C VAL A 243 -2.20 -17.42 11.72
N TRP A 244 -3.26 -16.84 11.15
CA TRP A 244 -4.58 -16.78 11.80
C TRP A 244 -5.55 -17.79 11.19
N THR A 245 -6.66 -18.04 11.88
CA THR A 245 -7.78 -18.82 11.34
C THR A 245 -8.91 -17.87 10.97
N ALA A 246 -9.28 -17.80 9.70
CA ALA A 246 -10.35 -16.93 9.25
C ALA A 246 -11.72 -17.37 9.79
N TRP A 247 -12.73 -16.52 9.67
CA TRP A 247 -14.09 -16.80 10.17
C TRP A 247 -14.73 -18.04 9.55
N ASP A 248 -14.33 -18.43 8.35
CA ASP A 248 -14.77 -19.63 7.63
C ASP A 248 -13.92 -20.89 7.97
N GLY A 249 -12.92 -20.75 8.85
CA GLY A 249 -12.02 -21.81 9.27
C GLY A 249 -10.74 -21.92 8.43
N ARG A 250 -10.57 -21.11 7.38
CA ARG A 250 -9.38 -21.15 6.54
C ARG A 250 -8.14 -20.66 7.29
N ARG A 251 -7.01 -21.37 7.14
CA ARG A 251 -5.73 -20.91 7.71
C ARG A 251 -5.10 -19.88 6.78
N VAL A 252 -4.76 -18.71 7.32
CA VAL A 252 -4.20 -17.60 6.56
C VAL A 252 -2.83 -17.28 7.12
N ARG A 253 -1.79 -17.50 6.31
CA ARG A 253 -0.44 -17.03 6.60
C ARG A 253 -0.45 -15.50 6.48
N TYR A 254 0.27 -14.77 7.33
CA TYR A 254 0.28 -13.31 7.25
C TYR A 254 1.57 -12.69 7.81
N SER A 255 1.80 -11.43 7.45
CA SER A 255 2.84 -10.57 8.00
C SER A 255 2.27 -9.17 8.25
N TYR A 256 2.81 -8.42 9.21
CA TYR A 256 2.37 -7.04 9.50
C TYR A 256 2.98 -5.97 8.60
N VAL A 257 3.70 -6.40 7.56
CA VAL A 257 4.34 -5.53 6.57
C VAL A 257 4.25 -6.17 5.19
N GLU A 258 3.19 -6.96 5.00
CA GLU A 258 2.77 -7.47 3.70
C GLU A 258 2.70 -6.32 2.70
N HIS A 259 3.06 -6.62 1.45
CA HIS A 259 3.10 -5.67 0.37
C HIS A 259 2.92 -6.37 -0.97
N ALA A 260 2.26 -5.73 -1.93
CA ALA A 260 2.20 -6.19 -3.30
C ALA A 260 2.93 -5.25 -4.26
N VAL A 261 3.59 -5.85 -5.25
CA VAL A 261 4.36 -5.15 -6.29
C VAL A 261 4.07 -5.75 -7.66
N VAL A 262 4.32 -4.98 -8.72
CA VAL A 262 4.28 -5.50 -10.10
C VAL A 262 5.68 -5.72 -10.63
N LEU A 263 6.01 -6.95 -10.98
CA LEU A 263 7.18 -7.29 -11.77
C LEU A 263 6.92 -6.86 -13.23
N SER A 264 7.79 -5.98 -13.72
CA SER A 264 7.70 -5.37 -15.05
C SER A 264 8.90 -5.69 -15.95
N GLY A 265 9.77 -6.60 -15.51
CA GLY A 265 10.91 -7.03 -16.30
C GLY A 265 11.76 -8.09 -15.63
N VAL A 266 12.59 -8.72 -16.43
CA VAL A 266 13.48 -9.81 -16.01
C VAL A 266 14.77 -9.77 -16.80
N SER A 267 15.88 -10.08 -16.14
CA SER A 267 17.17 -10.34 -16.74
C SER A 267 17.67 -11.72 -16.33
N ASP A 268 18.93 -12.05 -16.60
CA ASP A 268 19.50 -13.32 -16.13
C ASP A 268 19.53 -13.40 -14.60
N THR A 269 19.80 -12.29 -13.90
CA THR A 269 20.06 -12.28 -12.45
C THR A 269 19.07 -11.43 -11.65
N MET A 270 18.24 -10.62 -12.28
CA MET A 270 17.36 -9.65 -11.61
C MET A 270 15.93 -9.67 -12.14
N VAL A 271 15.02 -9.12 -11.34
CA VAL A 271 13.66 -8.72 -11.75
C VAL A 271 13.48 -7.21 -11.55
N ARG A 272 12.71 -6.57 -12.43
CA ARG A 272 12.35 -5.16 -12.33
C ARG A 272 11.01 -5.06 -11.64
N VAL A 273 10.94 -4.21 -10.63
CA VAL A 273 9.79 -4.05 -9.74
C VAL A 273 9.23 -2.65 -9.92
N ASN A 274 7.92 -2.56 -10.11
CA ASN A 274 7.12 -1.36 -9.92
C ASN A 274 6.48 -1.45 -8.53
N ASP A 275 6.83 -0.50 -7.67
CA ASP A 275 6.48 -0.51 -6.26
C ASP A 275 5.44 0.60 -5.97
N PRO A 276 4.19 0.23 -5.61
CA PRO A 276 3.12 1.20 -5.43
C PRO A 276 3.24 2.02 -4.14
N LEU A 277 4.01 1.60 -3.13
CA LEU A 277 4.11 2.31 -1.84
C LEU A 277 4.61 3.75 -2.02
N HIS A 278 5.63 3.89 -2.87
CA HIS A 278 6.24 5.17 -3.19
C HIS A 278 6.13 5.55 -4.67
N GLY A 279 5.47 4.72 -5.50
CA GLY A 279 5.41 4.90 -6.95
C GLY A 279 6.80 4.85 -7.59
N THR A 280 7.65 3.92 -7.15
CA THR A 280 9.03 3.81 -7.61
C THR A 280 9.22 2.58 -8.50
N GLN A 281 10.34 2.55 -9.20
CA GLN A 281 10.70 1.41 -10.02
C GLN A 281 12.20 1.14 -9.96
N TYR A 282 12.57 -0.12 -9.75
CA TYR A 282 13.95 -0.52 -9.52
C TYR A 282 14.17 -1.98 -9.87
N TRP A 283 15.44 -2.38 -9.95
CA TRP A 283 15.83 -3.79 -10.13
C TRP A 283 16.25 -4.39 -8.79
N ILE A 284 15.94 -5.67 -8.60
CA ILE A 284 16.41 -6.44 -7.45
C ILE A 284 16.89 -7.82 -7.91
N SER A 285 17.83 -8.41 -7.15
CA SER A 285 18.29 -9.77 -7.44
C SER A 285 17.14 -10.78 -7.36
N LYS A 286 17.13 -11.75 -8.28
CA LYS A 286 16.19 -12.88 -8.23
C LYS A 286 16.23 -13.61 -6.89
N SER A 287 17.43 -13.81 -6.34
CA SER A 287 17.59 -14.42 -5.02
C SER A 287 16.89 -13.66 -3.92
N THR A 288 16.92 -12.32 -3.92
CA THR A 288 16.22 -11.52 -2.92
C THR A 288 14.71 -11.61 -3.10
N PHE A 289 14.23 -11.43 -4.34
CA PHE A 289 12.82 -11.59 -4.69
C PHE A 289 12.28 -12.96 -4.24
N GLU A 290 12.89 -14.06 -4.71
CA GLU A 290 12.46 -15.43 -4.40
C GLU A 290 12.56 -15.79 -2.91
N THR A 291 13.39 -15.08 -2.14
CA THR A 291 13.54 -15.32 -0.70
C THR A 291 12.38 -14.70 0.08
N VAL A 292 11.96 -13.50 -0.30
CA VAL A 292 10.87 -12.75 0.35
C VAL A 292 9.51 -13.23 -0.15
N TRP A 293 9.37 -13.49 -1.45
CA TRP A 293 8.15 -13.98 -2.08
C TRP A 293 7.63 -15.32 -1.48
N ARG A 294 8.55 -16.16 -0.99
CA ARG A 294 8.23 -17.40 -0.27
C ARG A 294 7.45 -17.18 1.02
N ASP A 295 7.56 -16.01 1.64
CA ASP A 295 6.81 -15.67 2.85
C ASP A 295 5.29 -15.60 2.57
N PHE A 296 4.88 -15.47 1.31
CA PHE A 296 3.49 -15.55 0.85
C PHE A 296 3.23 -16.77 -0.03
N ASN A 297 3.91 -17.89 0.23
CA ASN A 297 3.75 -19.15 -0.49
C ASN A 297 3.93 -19.03 -2.03
N ASP A 298 4.84 -18.17 -2.50
CA ASP A 298 5.09 -17.97 -3.93
C ASP A 298 3.80 -17.51 -4.68
N MET A 299 3.04 -16.60 -4.07
CA MET A 299 1.77 -16.08 -4.59
C MET A 299 1.95 -15.03 -5.69
N ALA A 300 1.27 -15.21 -6.81
CA ALA A 300 1.32 -14.26 -7.90
C ALA A 300 0.03 -14.22 -8.74
N VAL A 301 -0.15 -13.11 -9.45
CA VAL A 301 -1.12 -12.93 -10.53
C VAL A 301 -0.36 -12.55 -11.81
N ILE A 302 -0.61 -13.29 -12.89
CA ILE A 302 -0.04 -13.06 -14.22
C ILE A 302 -1.14 -12.44 -15.09
N PHE A 303 -0.95 -11.18 -15.49
CA PHE A 303 -1.90 -10.41 -16.29
C PHE A 303 -1.74 -10.71 -17.78
N GLN A 304 -2.84 -11.09 -18.46
CA GLN A 304 -2.88 -11.46 -19.89
C GLN A 304 -4.32 -11.57 -20.45
#